data_AF-A0A8T3SCE6-F1
#
_entry.id   AF-A0A8T3SCE6-F1
#
_cell.length_a   1.000
_cell.length_b   1.000
_cell.length_c   1.000
_cell.angle_alpha   90.00
_cell.angle_beta   90.00
_cell.angle_gamma   90.00
#
_symmetry.space_group_name_H-M   'P 1'
#
loop_
_entity.id
_entity.type
_entity.pdbx_description
1 polymer ?
#
loop_
_entity_poly.entity_id
_entity_poly.type
_entity_poly.pdbx_seq_one_letter_code
_entity_poly.pdbx_strand_id
1 'polypeptide(L)'
;MQILKNIITKCEQAPTSLLHCYVIFLSAVILRNFIECFSQRVNHFNLPANLLGLELLHFTFFYHVMFILFLLVFRISTKCSSLHIIRMMAATVFIILLAPIIDLIVTQGEGYNLTYINVIHHDNLLRAYFTYAMDVQGISPGIKIEIIILLALSFLYLRNQQVTVLGSLFCIVVLYSIIFFCGIAPFLFGKLITAVGYSYQFSNDLMIHYYLFLFFLLIMGLSNYLFPAFTLWVKRPALLFFLLSGFLLIGIALGLYTSSLSVKQQFDFYPAILSNTLLLMISLFFLAHFTYALRAHKNQDAIAYTLLAMIYVSVSNVKLTFLLIVTLACLGLSIWYNRLAGMILGCVGFVLMLLGYLLIHENVYLFPKELMGISGVIAIVATAINTYRLKCLDKVAIPHPLPVVESHPLKQGKQLHLEIFHRNE
;
A
#
# COMPACT_ATOMS: atom_id res chain seq x y z
N MET A 1 -16.03 -20.66 -26.66
CA MET A 1 -14.63 -20.16 -26.50
C MET A 1 -14.38 -18.82 -27.17
N GLN A 2 -14.75 -18.60 -28.44
CA GLN A 2 -14.47 -17.32 -29.14
C GLN A 2 -15.08 -16.08 -28.47
N ILE A 3 -16.31 -16.16 -27.98
CA ILE A 3 -16.99 -15.05 -27.28
C ILE A 3 -16.21 -14.62 -26.03
N LEU A 4 -15.83 -15.59 -25.19
CA LEU A 4 -15.03 -15.34 -23.98
C LEU A 4 -13.69 -14.69 -24.32
N LYS A 5 -12.99 -15.19 -25.35
CA LYS A 5 -11.75 -14.60 -25.84
C LYS A 5 -11.93 -13.14 -26.25
N ASN A 6 -13.01 -12.83 -26.96
CA ASN A 6 -13.32 -11.46 -27.38
C ASN A 6 -13.59 -10.55 -26.17
N ILE A 7 -14.31 -11.04 -25.14
CA ILE A 7 -14.58 -10.27 -23.91
C ILE A 7 -13.27 -9.96 -23.17
N ILE A 8 -12.44 -10.98 -22.92
CA ILE A 8 -11.16 -10.81 -22.21
C ILE A 8 -10.26 -9.83 -22.98
N THR A 9 -10.14 -10.00 -24.30
CA THR A 9 -9.31 -9.13 -25.13
C THR A 9 -9.80 -7.68 -25.07
N LYS A 10 -11.11 -7.45 -25.11
CA LYS A 10 -11.69 -6.10 -24.95
C LYS A 10 -11.36 -5.48 -23.60
N CYS A 11 -11.41 -6.25 -22.51
CA CYS A 11 -11.05 -5.77 -21.18
C CYS A 11 -9.56 -5.41 -21.09
N GLU A 12 -8.67 -6.27 -21.59
CA GLU A 12 -7.21 -6.05 -21.54
C GLU A 12 -6.77 -4.85 -22.39
N GLN A 13 -7.41 -4.65 -23.55
CA GLN A 13 -7.11 -3.57 -24.50
C GLN A 13 -7.88 -2.27 -24.22
N ALA A 14 -8.74 -2.23 -23.20
CA ALA A 14 -9.46 -1.02 -22.85
C ALA A 14 -8.48 0.16 -22.65
N PRO A 15 -8.75 1.37 -23.18
CA PRO A 15 -7.86 2.52 -23.06
C PRO A 15 -7.93 3.16 -21.65
N THR A 16 -8.00 2.34 -20.60
CA THR A 16 -8.07 2.77 -19.21
C THR A 16 -6.66 2.89 -18.64
N SER A 17 -6.42 3.99 -17.91
CA SER A 17 -5.16 4.16 -17.16
C SER A 17 -5.17 3.33 -15.88
N LEU A 18 -3.99 3.16 -15.27
CA LEU A 18 -3.85 2.44 -14.01
C LEU A 18 -4.69 3.09 -12.89
N LEU A 19 -4.68 4.43 -12.82
CA LEU A 19 -5.46 5.18 -11.83
C LEU A 19 -6.97 4.89 -11.97
N HIS A 20 -7.50 4.84 -13.20
CA HIS A 20 -8.90 4.47 -13.43
C HIS A 20 -9.20 3.05 -12.93
N CYS A 21 -8.31 2.08 -13.21
CA CYS A 21 -8.48 0.71 -12.72
C CYS A 21 -8.47 0.65 -11.19
N TYR A 22 -7.61 1.43 -10.54
CA TYR A 22 -7.53 1.52 -9.08
C TYR A 22 -8.77 2.18 -8.46
N VAL A 23 -9.31 3.23 -9.09
CA VAL A 23 -10.57 3.87 -8.65
C VAL A 23 -11.75 2.90 -8.76
N ILE A 24 -11.81 2.09 -9.83
CA ILE A 24 -12.83 1.03 -9.98
C ILE A 24 -12.69 0.00 -8.86
N PHE A 25 -11.46 -0.46 -8.61
CA PHE A 25 -11.17 -1.40 -7.52
C PHE A 25 -11.59 -0.85 -6.15
N LEU A 26 -11.16 0.37 -5.80
CA LEU A 26 -11.52 1.01 -4.53
C LEU A 26 -13.03 1.20 -4.40
N SER A 27 -13.70 1.64 -5.46
CA SER A 27 -15.17 1.80 -5.46
C SER A 27 -15.87 0.48 -5.16
N ALA A 28 -15.42 -0.62 -5.79
CA ALA A 28 -15.99 -1.94 -5.54
C ALA A 28 -15.73 -2.43 -4.11
N VAL A 29 -14.53 -2.22 -3.56
CA VAL A 29 -14.19 -2.60 -2.18
C VAL A 29 -15.00 -1.79 -1.16
N ILE A 30 -15.11 -0.48 -1.35
CA ILE A 30 -15.91 0.39 -0.47
C ILE A 30 -17.38 -0.05 -0.51
N LEU A 31 -17.93 -0.27 -1.71
CA LEU A 31 -19.31 -0.71 -1.86
C LEU A 31 -19.52 -2.10 -1.25
N ARG A 32 -18.60 -3.05 -1.45
CA ARG A 32 -18.61 -4.35 -0.78
C ARG A 32 -18.68 -4.17 0.72
N ASN A 33 -17.76 -3.40 1.30
CA ASN A 33 -17.68 -3.23 2.75
C ASN A 33 -18.95 -2.57 3.31
N PHE A 34 -19.53 -1.62 2.57
CA PHE A 34 -20.79 -1.00 2.93
C PHE A 34 -21.96 -2.00 2.98
N ILE A 35 -22.14 -2.82 1.93
CA ILE A 35 -23.18 -3.85 1.90
C ILE A 35 -22.91 -4.90 2.97
N GLU A 36 -21.63 -5.27 3.17
CA GLU A 36 -21.25 -6.24 4.20
C GLU A 36 -21.65 -5.78 5.59
N CYS A 37 -21.35 -4.52 5.95
CA CYS A 37 -21.73 -3.95 7.24
C CYS A 37 -23.25 -4.05 7.50
N PHE A 38 -24.07 -3.91 6.46
CA PHE A 38 -25.51 -4.10 6.51
C PHE A 38 -25.91 -5.59 6.62
N SER A 39 -25.19 -6.48 5.92
CA SER A 39 -25.44 -7.93 5.88
C SER A 39 -24.88 -8.72 7.06
N GLN A 40 -24.33 -8.06 8.09
CA GLN A 40 -23.96 -8.72 9.35
C GLN A 40 -25.19 -8.78 10.26
N ARG A 41 -25.43 -9.88 10.99
CA ARG A 41 -26.60 -9.96 11.88
C ARG A 41 -26.56 -8.94 13.01
N VAL A 42 -25.36 -8.61 13.50
CA VAL A 42 -25.16 -7.55 14.50
C VAL A 42 -25.39 -6.15 13.88
N ASN A 43 -25.34 -6.05 12.55
CA ASN A 43 -25.30 -4.85 11.74
C ASN A 43 -24.19 -3.90 12.23
N HIS A 44 -23.07 -3.89 11.51
CA HIS A 44 -21.89 -3.13 11.93
C HIS A 44 -22.11 -1.62 11.97
N PHE A 45 -23.20 -1.09 11.38
CA PHE A 45 -23.57 0.33 11.55
C PHE A 45 -24.03 0.68 12.97
N ASN A 46 -24.36 -0.32 13.80
CA ASN A 46 -24.64 -0.13 15.21
C ASN A 46 -23.37 0.04 16.06
N LEU A 47 -22.18 -0.21 15.48
CA LEU A 47 -20.92 -0.05 16.19
C LEU A 47 -20.57 1.44 16.36
N PRO A 48 -19.84 1.80 17.44
CA PRO A 48 -19.17 3.08 17.54
C PRO A 48 -18.33 3.39 16.28
N ALA A 49 -18.35 4.65 15.83
CA ALA A 49 -17.73 5.07 14.57
C ALA A 49 -16.23 4.69 14.45
N ASN A 50 -15.49 4.69 15.56
CA ASN A 50 -14.10 4.26 15.58
C ASN A 50 -13.95 2.76 15.29
N LEU A 51 -14.82 1.91 15.84
CA LEU A 51 -14.79 0.46 15.58
C LEU A 51 -15.22 0.14 14.16
N LEU A 52 -16.25 0.82 13.65
CA LEU A 52 -16.66 0.72 12.25
C LEU A 52 -15.51 1.13 11.31
N GLY A 53 -14.81 2.24 11.61
CA GLY A 53 -13.64 2.66 10.83
C GLY A 53 -12.52 1.61 10.80
N LEU A 54 -12.24 0.95 11.93
CA LEU A 54 -11.27 -0.14 11.99
C LEU A 54 -11.69 -1.33 11.14
N GLU A 55 -12.97 -1.74 11.19
CA GLU A 55 -13.49 -2.82 10.33
C GLU A 55 -13.33 -2.47 8.84
N LEU A 56 -13.73 -1.27 8.43
CA LEU A 56 -13.63 -0.82 7.05
C LEU A 56 -12.18 -0.81 6.56
N LEU A 57 -11.23 -0.31 7.36
CA LEU A 57 -9.82 -0.31 7.03
C LEU A 57 -9.26 -1.74 6.93
N HIS A 58 -9.58 -2.57 7.92
CA HIS A 58 -9.16 -3.96 7.99
C HIS A 58 -9.53 -4.72 6.71
N PHE A 59 -10.81 -4.71 6.32
CA PHE A 59 -11.24 -5.39 5.09
C PHE A 59 -10.66 -4.72 3.83
N THR A 60 -10.51 -3.40 3.83
CA THR A 60 -9.89 -2.70 2.69
C THR A 60 -8.45 -3.20 2.46
N PHE A 61 -7.61 -3.27 3.50
CA PHE A 61 -6.24 -3.77 3.37
C PHE A 61 -6.18 -5.25 2.97
N PHE A 62 -7.09 -6.08 3.49
CA PHE A 62 -7.24 -7.46 3.06
C PHE A 62 -7.44 -7.55 1.53
N TYR A 63 -8.36 -6.76 0.95
CA TYR A 63 -8.59 -6.77 -0.49
C TYR A 63 -7.41 -6.27 -1.31
N HIS A 64 -6.64 -5.30 -0.80
CA HIS A 64 -5.43 -4.84 -1.47
C HIS A 64 -4.35 -5.92 -1.54
N VAL A 65 -4.14 -6.64 -0.44
CA VAL A 65 -3.23 -7.80 -0.38
C VAL A 65 -3.67 -8.87 -1.37
N MET A 66 -4.96 -9.23 -1.36
CA MET A 66 -5.51 -10.23 -2.28
C MET A 66 -5.34 -9.82 -3.75
N PHE A 67 -5.60 -8.55 -4.08
CA PHE A 67 -5.42 -8.02 -5.42
C PHE A 67 -3.96 -8.17 -5.90
N ILE A 68 -2.97 -7.83 -5.07
CA ILE A 68 -1.56 -7.94 -5.47
C ILE A 68 -1.13 -9.41 -5.59
N LEU A 69 -1.55 -10.28 -4.67
CA LEU A 69 -1.25 -11.71 -4.74
C LEU A 69 -1.81 -12.34 -6.03
N PHE A 70 -3.04 -11.98 -6.42
CA PHE A 70 -3.66 -12.46 -7.65
C PHE A 70 -2.93 -11.92 -8.88
N LEU A 71 -2.59 -10.63 -8.89
CA LEU A 71 -1.79 -10.02 -9.94
C LEU A 71 -0.45 -10.74 -10.12
N LEU A 72 0.24 -11.08 -9.03
CA LEU A 72 1.50 -11.83 -9.06
C LEU A 72 1.32 -13.21 -9.68
N VAL A 73 0.33 -13.99 -9.23
CA VAL A 73 0.05 -15.33 -9.77
C VAL A 73 -0.26 -15.26 -11.26
N PHE A 74 -1.15 -14.34 -11.68
CA PHE A 74 -1.46 -14.17 -13.10
C PHE A 74 -0.24 -13.72 -13.90
N ARG A 75 0.53 -12.74 -13.42
CA ARG A 75 1.71 -12.22 -14.13
C ARG A 75 2.78 -13.28 -14.34
N ILE A 76 3.05 -14.10 -13.31
CA ILE A 76 4.02 -15.20 -13.39
C ILE A 76 3.53 -16.25 -14.40
N SER A 77 2.24 -16.56 -14.38
CA SER A 77 1.68 -17.67 -15.17
C SER A 77 1.45 -17.32 -16.63
N THR A 78 0.97 -16.11 -16.92
CA THR A 78 0.58 -15.69 -18.28
C THR A 78 1.69 -14.94 -19.00
N LYS A 79 2.63 -14.33 -18.27
CA LYS A 79 3.63 -13.40 -18.80
C LYS A 79 3.03 -12.18 -19.53
N CYS A 80 1.72 -11.95 -19.43
CA CYS A 80 1.03 -10.75 -19.94
C CYS A 80 1.44 -9.51 -19.14
N SER A 81 1.45 -8.33 -19.78
CA SER A 81 1.78 -7.09 -19.10
C SER A 81 0.88 -6.89 -17.86
N SER A 82 1.46 -6.35 -16.78
CA SER A 82 0.70 -6.14 -15.53
C SER A 82 -0.51 -5.25 -15.76
N LEU A 83 -0.43 -4.28 -16.68
CA LEU A 83 -1.54 -3.40 -17.01
C LEU A 83 -2.72 -4.15 -17.64
N HIS A 84 -2.47 -5.11 -18.55
CA HIS A 84 -3.55 -5.94 -19.11
C HIS A 84 -4.25 -6.75 -18.03
N ILE A 85 -3.48 -7.38 -17.14
CA ILE A 85 -4.02 -8.16 -16.01
C ILE A 85 -4.83 -7.26 -15.08
N ILE A 86 -4.31 -6.08 -14.72
CA ILE A 86 -5.00 -5.13 -13.85
C ILE A 86 -6.31 -4.64 -14.47
N ARG A 87 -6.36 -4.37 -15.77
CA ARG A 87 -7.60 -4.01 -16.47
C ARG A 87 -8.63 -5.13 -16.42
N MET A 88 -8.19 -6.37 -16.63
CA MET A 88 -9.06 -7.54 -16.53
C MET A 88 -9.58 -7.74 -15.09
N MET A 89 -8.72 -7.60 -14.09
CA MET A 89 -9.10 -7.69 -12.68
C MET A 89 -10.06 -6.56 -12.29
N ALA A 90 -9.81 -5.32 -12.73
CA ALA A 90 -10.71 -4.19 -12.49
C ALA A 90 -12.08 -4.38 -13.16
N ALA A 91 -12.15 -4.99 -14.33
CA ALA A 91 -13.42 -5.32 -14.98
C ALA A 91 -14.22 -6.41 -14.24
N THR A 92 -13.55 -7.27 -13.47
CA THR A 92 -14.16 -8.40 -12.76
C THR A 92 -14.27 -8.19 -11.25
N VAL A 93 -13.74 -7.10 -10.71
CA VAL A 93 -13.71 -6.85 -9.26
C VAL A 93 -15.10 -6.83 -8.62
N PHE A 94 -16.15 -6.42 -9.35
CA PHE A 94 -17.52 -6.39 -8.84
C PHE A 94 -18.08 -7.76 -8.44
N ILE A 95 -17.40 -8.85 -8.77
CA ILE A 95 -17.71 -10.19 -8.26
C ILE A 95 -17.65 -10.23 -6.72
N ILE A 96 -16.82 -9.40 -6.08
CA ILE A 96 -16.74 -9.34 -4.61
C ILE A 96 -18.02 -8.80 -3.94
N LEU A 97 -18.96 -8.27 -4.73
CA LEU A 97 -20.28 -7.88 -4.24
C LEU A 97 -21.22 -9.08 -4.12
N LEU A 98 -20.90 -10.20 -4.76
CA LEU A 98 -21.77 -11.37 -4.75
C LEU A 98 -21.92 -11.94 -3.35
N ALA A 99 -20.85 -12.01 -2.54
CA ALA A 99 -20.95 -12.58 -1.20
C ALA A 99 -22.03 -11.89 -0.34
N PRO A 100 -21.96 -10.58 -0.05
CA PRO A 100 -22.95 -9.94 0.82
C PRO A 100 -24.36 -9.89 0.17
N ILE A 101 -24.47 -9.82 -1.16
CA ILE A 101 -25.77 -9.87 -1.86
C ILE A 101 -26.43 -11.25 -1.69
N ILE A 102 -25.69 -12.32 -1.97
CA ILE A 102 -26.19 -13.69 -1.83
C ILE A 102 -26.55 -13.96 -0.36
N ASP A 103 -25.73 -13.50 0.58
CA ASP A 103 -25.99 -13.65 2.00
C ASP A 103 -27.32 -13.01 2.41
N LEU A 104 -27.59 -11.78 1.97
CA LEU A 104 -28.88 -11.12 2.20
C LEU A 104 -30.05 -11.88 1.56
N ILE A 105 -29.88 -12.41 0.35
CA ILE A 105 -30.93 -13.19 -0.34
C ILE A 105 -31.24 -14.48 0.43
N VAL A 106 -30.20 -15.25 0.77
CA VAL A 106 -30.32 -16.55 1.47
C VAL A 106 -30.93 -16.39 2.85
N THR A 107 -30.64 -15.28 3.54
CA THR A 107 -31.11 -15.00 4.90
C THR A 107 -32.34 -14.09 4.95
N GLN A 108 -32.92 -13.75 3.79
CA GLN A 108 -34.08 -12.86 3.69
C GLN A 108 -33.86 -11.49 4.38
N GLY A 109 -32.63 -10.99 4.33
CA GLY A 109 -32.23 -9.71 4.89
C GLY A 109 -31.62 -9.76 6.29
N GLU A 110 -31.61 -10.90 6.99
CA GLU A 110 -31.00 -10.99 8.32
C GLU A 110 -29.47 -10.95 8.31
N GLY A 111 -28.85 -11.45 7.24
CA GLY A 111 -27.41 -11.52 7.10
C GLY A 111 -26.72 -12.68 7.83
N TYR A 112 -25.39 -12.71 7.73
CA TYR A 112 -24.51 -13.69 8.38
C TYR A 112 -23.45 -13.00 9.22
N ASN A 113 -23.13 -13.58 10.39
CA ASN A 113 -21.97 -13.15 11.16
C ASN A 113 -20.70 -13.74 10.54
N LEU A 114 -20.00 -12.92 9.77
CA LEU A 114 -18.74 -13.32 9.18
C LEU A 114 -17.65 -13.26 10.25
N THR A 115 -16.87 -14.31 10.31
CA THR A 115 -15.67 -14.35 11.15
C THR A 115 -14.55 -14.96 10.35
N TYR A 116 -13.32 -14.73 10.78
CA TYR A 116 -12.21 -15.55 10.30
C TYR A 116 -12.51 -17.03 10.52
N ILE A 117 -11.94 -17.87 9.66
CA ILE A 117 -12.10 -19.32 9.77
C ILE A 117 -11.65 -19.73 11.16
N ASN A 118 -12.60 -20.11 12.01
CA ASN A 118 -12.33 -20.40 13.40
C ASN A 118 -11.76 -21.82 13.52
N VAL A 119 -10.44 -21.91 13.41
CA VAL A 119 -9.71 -23.18 13.51
C VAL A 119 -9.74 -23.75 14.93
N ILE A 120 -10.08 -22.96 15.95
CA ILE A 120 -10.11 -23.45 17.35
C ILE A 120 -11.13 -24.59 17.51
N HIS A 121 -12.20 -24.61 16.72
CA HIS A 121 -13.19 -25.68 16.70
C HIS A 121 -12.93 -26.74 15.62
N HIS A 122 -11.90 -26.56 14.80
CA HIS A 122 -11.52 -27.52 13.78
C HIS A 122 -10.18 -28.14 14.16
N ASP A 123 -10.22 -29.33 14.78
CA ASP A 123 -9.04 -30.11 15.17
C ASP A 123 -8.09 -30.43 13.99
N ASN A 124 -8.48 -30.10 12.76
CA ASN A 124 -7.72 -30.40 11.56
C ASN A 124 -7.81 -29.28 10.51
N LEU A 125 -6.78 -28.43 10.45
CA LEU A 125 -6.57 -27.41 9.41
C LEU A 125 -6.62 -27.99 7.99
N LEU A 126 -6.07 -29.19 7.81
CA LEU A 126 -6.04 -29.86 6.51
C LEU A 126 -7.45 -30.23 6.07
N ARG A 127 -8.28 -30.68 7.02
CA ARG A 127 -9.71 -30.89 6.77
C ARG A 127 -10.36 -29.57 6.35
N ALA A 128 -10.20 -28.48 7.12
CA ALA A 128 -10.75 -27.18 6.75
C ALA A 128 -10.32 -26.72 5.35
N TYR A 129 -9.07 -26.98 4.95
CA TYR A 129 -8.54 -26.69 3.62
C TYR A 129 -9.24 -27.50 2.52
N PHE A 130 -9.57 -28.78 2.72
CA PHE A 130 -10.26 -29.57 1.70
C PHE A 130 -11.79 -29.48 1.78
N THR A 131 -12.31 -28.98 2.90
CA THR A 131 -13.75 -28.95 3.18
C THR A 131 -14.31 -27.54 3.25
N TYR A 132 -13.67 -26.58 2.58
CA TYR A 132 -14.08 -25.18 2.53
C TYR A 132 -15.52 -24.98 2.03
N ALA A 133 -16.00 -25.88 1.17
CA ALA A 133 -17.40 -25.89 0.73
C ALA A 133 -18.38 -26.39 1.80
N MET A 134 -17.91 -27.09 2.83
CA MET A 134 -18.73 -27.64 3.92
C MET A 134 -18.99 -26.62 5.03
N ASP A 135 -19.62 -27.05 6.12
CA ASP A 135 -20.05 -26.22 7.25
C ASP A 135 -18.86 -25.76 8.12
N VAL A 136 -18.03 -24.88 7.55
CA VAL A 136 -16.93 -24.20 8.23
C VAL A 136 -17.48 -22.91 8.83
N GLN A 137 -17.40 -22.78 10.15
CA GLN A 137 -17.85 -21.57 10.83
C GLN A 137 -17.07 -20.35 10.35
N GLY A 138 -17.79 -19.24 10.14
CA GLY A 138 -17.24 -17.96 9.69
C GLY A 138 -17.29 -17.74 8.17
N ILE A 139 -17.57 -18.78 7.37
CA ILE A 139 -17.72 -18.65 5.92
C ILE A 139 -19.20 -18.77 5.54
N SER A 140 -19.78 -17.67 5.07
CA SER A 140 -21.16 -17.64 4.59
C SER A 140 -21.36 -18.36 3.24
N PRO A 141 -22.60 -18.74 2.88
CA PRO A 141 -22.92 -19.27 1.56
C PRO A 141 -22.50 -18.32 0.42
N GLY A 142 -22.64 -17.01 0.60
CA GLY A 142 -22.24 -16.01 -0.36
C GLY A 142 -20.73 -16.05 -0.65
N ILE A 143 -19.89 -16.09 0.39
CA ILE A 143 -18.44 -16.20 0.23
C ILE A 143 -18.06 -17.49 -0.52
N LYS A 144 -18.72 -18.62 -0.22
CA LYS A 144 -18.47 -19.90 -0.92
C LYS A 144 -18.75 -19.77 -2.41
N ILE A 145 -19.90 -19.21 -2.79
CA ILE A 145 -20.28 -19.03 -4.19
C ILE A 145 -19.35 -18.04 -4.89
N GLU A 146 -19.01 -16.93 -4.25
CA GLU A 146 -18.06 -15.94 -4.75
C GLU A 146 -16.72 -16.58 -5.12
N ILE A 147 -16.16 -17.40 -4.23
CA ILE A 147 -14.86 -18.06 -4.45
C ILE A 147 -14.94 -19.06 -5.59
N ILE A 148 -16.00 -19.86 -5.67
CA ILE A 148 -16.20 -20.80 -6.78
C ILE A 148 -16.22 -20.06 -8.12
N ILE A 149 -16.98 -18.97 -8.21
CA ILE A 149 -17.07 -18.13 -9.42
C ILE A 149 -15.71 -17.50 -9.74
N LEU A 150 -15.03 -16.95 -8.74
CA LEU A 150 -13.71 -16.33 -8.88
C LEU A 150 -12.68 -17.33 -9.42
N LEU A 151 -12.61 -18.54 -8.88
CA LEU A 151 -11.69 -19.59 -9.32
C LEU A 151 -12.05 -20.10 -10.72
N ALA A 152 -13.34 -20.26 -11.03
CA ALA A 152 -13.79 -20.65 -12.37
C ALA A 152 -13.41 -19.60 -13.42
N LEU A 153 -13.63 -18.31 -13.15
CA LEU A 153 -13.25 -17.22 -14.05
C LEU A 153 -11.72 -17.08 -14.17
N SER A 154 -10.99 -17.29 -13.09
CA SER A 154 -9.53 -17.33 -13.10
C SER A 154 -9.00 -18.45 -14.00
N PHE A 155 -9.63 -19.63 -13.98
CA PHE A 155 -9.26 -20.76 -14.82
C PHE A 155 -9.50 -20.42 -16.29
N LEU A 156 -10.69 -19.88 -16.59
CA LEU A 156 -11.07 -19.44 -17.93
C LEU A 156 -10.11 -18.35 -18.47
N TYR A 157 -9.69 -17.42 -17.62
CA TYR A 157 -8.70 -16.40 -17.96
C TYR A 157 -7.34 -17.01 -18.31
N LEU A 158 -6.81 -17.89 -17.45
CA LEU A 158 -5.53 -18.57 -17.67
C LEU A 158 -5.54 -19.42 -18.96
N ARG A 159 -6.65 -20.11 -19.23
CA ARG A 159 -6.83 -20.88 -20.47
C ARG A 159 -6.87 -19.98 -21.71
N ASN A 160 -7.46 -18.79 -21.61
CA ASN A 160 -7.44 -17.81 -22.68
C ASN A 160 -6.01 -17.30 -22.98
N GLN A 161 -5.18 -17.17 -21.94
CA GLN A 161 -3.76 -16.81 -22.05
C GLN A 161 -2.85 -17.99 -22.38
N GLN A 162 -3.41 -19.06 -22.95
CA GLN A 162 -2.68 -20.25 -23.44
C GLN A 162 -1.86 -21.00 -22.38
N VAL A 163 -2.07 -20.75 -21.08
CA VAL A 163 -1.48 -21.57 -20.01
C VAL A 163 -2.05 -22.99 -20.13
N THR A 164 -1.21 -24.03 -20.07
CA THR A 164 -1.65 -25.45 -20.19
C THR A 164 -2.73 -25.80 -19.17
N VAL A 165 -3.56 -26.82 -19.44
CA VAL A 165 -4.66 -27.20 -18.53
C VAL A 165 -4.14 -27.50 -17.13
N LEU A 166 -3.08 -28.32 -17.04
CA LEU A 166 -2.43 -28.65 -15.78
C LEU A 166 -1.84 -27.41 -15.10
N GLY A 167 -1.20 -26.51 -15.86
CA GLY A 167 -0.69 -25.24 -15.34
C GLY A 167 -1.81 -24.35 -14.79
N SER A 168 -2.96 -24.27 -15.49
CA SER A 168 -4.13 -23.54 -15.02
C SER A 168 -4.71 -24.14 -13.75
N LEU A 169 -4.86 -25.46 -13.67
CA LEU A 169 -5.32 -26.16 -12.46
C LEU A 169 -4.39 -25.91 -11.28
N PHE A 170 -3.07 -25.98 -11.48
CA PHE A 170 -2.09 -25.65 -10.46
C PHE A 170 -2.25 -24.21 -9.96
N CYS A 171 -2.41 -23.25 -10.87
CA CYS A 171 -2.65 -21.85 -10.51
C CYS A 171 -3.94 -21.68 -9.71
N ILE A 172 -5.02 -22.42 -10.05
CA ILE A 172 -6.25 -22.41 -9.27
C ILE A 172 -6.02 -22.92 -7.84
N VAL A 173 -5.25 -24.00 -7.67
CA VAL A 173 -4.89 -24.50 -6.34
C VAL A 173 -4.08 -23.45 -5.57
N VAL A 174 -3.17 -22.73 -6.24
CA VAL A 174 -2.39 -21.63 -5.62
C VAL A 174 -3.30 -20.47 -5.20
N LEU A 175 -4.19 -20.01 -6.09
CA LEU A 175 -5.15 -18.93 -5.77
C LEU A 175 -6.08 -19.31 -4.62
N TYR A 176 -6.61 -20.53 -4.65
CA TYR A 176 -7.41 -21.09 -3.57
C TYR A 176 -6.63 -21.12 -2.25
N SER A 177 -5.37 -21.56 -2.29
CA SER A 177 -4.50 -21.58 -1.11
C SER A 177 -4.27 -20.18 -0.56
N ILE A 178 -4.05 -19.18 -1.41
CA ILE A 178 -3.93 -17.78 -1.01
C ILE A 178 -5.19 -17.31 -0.25
N ILE A 179 -6.38 -17.55 -0.82
CA ILE A 179 -7.64 -17.19 -0.18
C ILE A 179 -7.75 -17.86 1.20
N PHE A 180 -7.50 -19.17 1.26
CA PHE A 180 -7.57 -19.94 2.49
C PHE A 180 -6.58 -19.42 3.55
N PHE A 181 -5.30 -19.21 3.18
CA PHE A 181 -4.27 -18.73 4.09
C PHE A 181 -4.55 -17.33 4.62
N CYS A 182 -5.10 -16.43 3.80
CA CYS A 182 -5.59 -15.15 4.28
C CYS A 182 -6.80 -15.32 5.23
N GLY A 183 -7.70 -16.26 4.94
CA GLY A 183 -8.85 -16.60 5.80
C GLY A 183 -8.50 -17.25 7.15
N ILE A 184 -7.34 -17.88 7.27
CA ILE A 184 -6.80 -18.41 8.55
C ILE A 184 -5.67 -17.56 9.14
N ALA A 185 -5.40 -16.37 8.57
CA ALA A 185 -4.25 -15.55 8.96
C ALA A 185 -4.19 -15.23 10.47
N PRO A 186 -5.30 -14.86 11.15
CA PRO A 186 -5.25 -14.59 12.58
C PRO A 186 -4.84 -15.83 13.40
N PHE A 187 -5.31 -17.02 13.00
CA PHE A 187 -4.94 -18.26 13.67
C PHE A 187 -3.44 -18.56 13.53
N LEU A 188 -2.89 -18.45 12.31
CA LEU A 188 -1.46 -18.65 12.07
C LEU A 188 -0.64 -17.66 12.87
N PHE A 189 -1.06 -16.40 12.89
CA PHE A 189 -0.39 -15.35 13.62
C PHE A 189 -0.45 -15.58 15.13
N GLY A 190 -1.60 -16.00 15.66
CA GLY A 190 -1.75 -16.36 17.07
C GLY A 190 -0.88 -17.53 17.48
N LYS A 191 -0.74 -18.56 16.63
CA LYS A 191 0.20 -19.67 16.86
C LYS A 191 1.65 -19.22 16.89
N LEU A 192 2.04 -18.30 16.00
CA LEU A 192 3.39 -17.75 15.99
C LEU A 192 3.69 -16.93 17.26
N ILE A 193 2.77 -16.05 17.68
CA ILE A 193 2.92 -15.23 18.89
C ILE A 193 3.01 -16.11 20.15
N THR A 194 2.12 -17.10 20.26
CA THR A 194 2.12 -18.01 21.41
C THR A 194 3.34 -18.93 21.45
N ALA A 195 3.88 -19.34 20.30
CA ALA A 195 5.12 -20.12 20.23
C ALA A 195 6.35 -19.34 20.75
N VAL A 196 6.32 -18.00 20.68
CA VAL A 196 7.37 -17.12 21.23
C VAL A 196 7.12 -16.79 22.72
N GLY A 197 6.02 -17.27 23.31
CA GLY A 197 5.71 -17.12 24.73
C GLY A 197 4.84 -15.91 25.09
N TYR A 198 4.23 -15.25 24.11
CA TYR A 198 3.31 -14.12 24.32
C TYR A 198 1.85 -14.56 24.23
N SER A 199 0.96 -13.89 24.98
CA SER A 199 -0.48 -14.10 24.83
C SER A 199 -0.99 -13.46 23.54
N TYR A 200 -1.82 -14.19 22.80
CA TYR A 200 -2.47 -13.67 21.60
C TYR A 200 -3.93 -13.31 21.89
N GLN A 201 -4.30 -12.08 21.57
CA GLN A 201 -5.69 -11.65 21.50
C GLN A 201 -5.95 -11.07 20.12
N PHE A 202 -6.97 -11.61 19.45
CA PHE A 202 -7.42 -11.09 18.17
C PHE A 202 -7.94 -9.66 18.31
N SER A 203 -7.54 -8.78 17.39
CA SER A 203 -8.13 -7.45 17.24
C SER A 203 -8.05 -7.00 15.77
N ASN A 204 -8.99 -6.16 15.34
CA ASN A 204 -8.97 -5.58 14.00
C ASN A 204 -7.74 -4.71 13.77
N ASP A 205 -7.30 -3.98 14.79
CA ASP A 205 -6.08 -3.20 14.74
C ASP A 205 -4.87 -4.07 14.39
N LEU A 206 -4.72 -5.22 15.05
CA LEU A 206 -3.66 -6.17 14.76
C LEU A 206 -3.69 -6.66 13.30
N MET A 207 -4.90 -6.96 12.79
CA MET A 207 -5.07 -7.41 11.41
C MET A 207 -4.81 -6.31 10.38
N ILE A 208 -5.16 -5.05 10.66
CA ILE A 208 -4.79 -3.90 9.82
C ILE A 208 -3.27 -3.84 9.67
N HIS A 209 -2.54 -3.91 10.79
CA HIS A 209 -1.08 -3.87 10.78
C HIS A 209 -0.48 -5.07 10.03
N TYR A 210 -1.04 -6.26 10.24
CA TYR A 210 -0.64 -7.46 9.50
C TYR A 210 -0.80 -7.29 7.99
N TYR A 211 -1.98 -6.87 7.50
CA TYR A 211 -2.21 -6.71 6.07
C TYR A 211 -1.44 -5.53 5.49
N LEU A 212 -1.23 -4.44 6.24
CA LEU A 212 -0.39 -3.36 5.75
C LEU A 212 1.07 -3.82 5.60
N PHE A 213 1.59 -4.58 6.56
CA PHE A 213 2.92 -5.18 6.47
C PHE A 213 3.04 -6.13 5.28
N LEU A 214 2.03 -6.99 5.06
CA LEU A 214 2.02 -7.91 3.93
C LEU A 214 1.89 -7.16 2.59
N PHE A 215 1.00 -6.18 2.51
CA PHE A 215 0.85 -5.28 1.36
C PHE A 215 2.17 -4.60 1.02
N PHE A 216 2.88 -4.12 2.05
CA PHE A 216 4.21 -3.53 1.91
C PHE A 216 5.21 -4.50 1.26
N LEU A 217 5.37 -5.69 1.84
CA LEU A 217 6.27 -6.72 1.32
C LEU A 217 5.94 -7.08 -0.13
N LEU A 218 4.65 -7.19 -0.44
CA LEU A 218 4.18 -7.55 -1.78
C LEU A 218 4.41 -6.45 -2.80
N ILE A 219 4.18 -5.18 -2.47
CA ILE A 219 4.50 -4.05 -3.36
C ILE A 219 6.00 -3.98 -3.60
N MET A 220 6.82 -4.15 -2.57
CA MET A 220 8.27 -4.18 -2.74
C MET A 220 8.71 -5.33 -3.65
N GLY A 221 8.18 -6.54 -3.40
CA GLY A 221 8.46 -7.72 -4.20
C GLY A 221 8.02 -7.54 -5.66
N LEU A 222 6.82 -7.04 -5.89
CA LEU A 222 6.28 -6.74 -7.21
C LEU A 222 7.10 -5.66 -7.91
N SER A 223 7.45 -4.57 -7.23
CA SER A 223 8.24 -3.48 -7.80
C SER A 223 9.63 -3.97 -8.21
N ASN A 224 10.27 -4.78 -7.38
CA ASN A 224 11.54 -5.42 -7.70
C ASN A 224 11.43 -6.37 -8.89
N TYR A 225 10.36 -7.17 -8.94
CA TYR A 225 10.11 -8.10 -10.04
C TYR A 225 9.84 -7.38 -11.37
N LEU A 226 9.07 -6.30 -11.36
CA LEU A 226 8.75 -5.52 -12.57
C LEU A 226 9.90 -4.62 -13.02
N PHE A 227 10.71 -4.13 -12.08
CA PHE A 227 11.81 -3.22 -12.35
C PHE A 227 13.06 -3.70 -11.61
N PRO A 228 13.85 -4.63 -12.16
CA PRO A 228 15.07 -5.12 -11.48
C PRO A 228 16.10 -4.02 -11.17
N ALA A 229 16.05 -2.89 -11.88
CA ALA A 229 16.83 -1.72 -11.49
C ALA A 229 16.49 -1.28 -10.05
N PHE A 230 15.22 -1.43 -9.62
CA PHE A 230 14.72 -1.11 -8.28
C PHE A 230 15.56 -1.76 -7.17
N THR A 231 16.09 -2.99 -7.35
CA THR A 231 16.98 -3.61 -6.37
C THR A 231 18.32 -2.89 -6.25
N LEU A 232 18.87 -2.35 -7.34
CA LEU A 232 20.05 -1.49 -7.29
C LEU A 232 19.73 -0.14 -6.61
N TRP A 233 18.49 0.34 -6.76
CA TRP A 233 17.97 1.54 -6.07
C TRP A 233 17.76 1.32 -4.57
N VAL A 234 17.43 0.12 -4.10
CA VAL A 234 17.29 -0.22 -2.66
C VAL A 234 18.66 -0.28 -1.95
N LYS A 235 19.74 -0.62 -2.64
CA LYS A 235 21.09 -0.76 -2.04
C LYS A 235 21.70 0.56 -1.54
N ARG A 236 21.28 1.73 -2.06
CA ARG A 236 21.82 3.05 -1.68
C ARG A 236 21.09 3.78 -0.54
N PRO A 237 19.74 3.74 -0.40
CA PRO A 237 19.02 4.23 0.77
C PRO A 237 19.07 3.26 1.95
N ALA A 238 19.75 2.11 1.84
CA ALA A 238 20.00 1.20 2.95
C ALA A 238 20.61 1.94 4.16
N LEU A 239 21.47 2.94 3.94
CA LEU A 239 22.00 3.79 5.02
C LEU A 239 20.92 4.69 5.66
N LEU A 240 20.02 5.27 4.87
CA LEU A 240 18.93 6.10 5.39
C LEU A 240 17.89 5.26 6.12
N PHE A 241 17.59 4.06 5.62
CA PHE A 241 16.80 3.06 6.32
C PHE A 241 17.49 2.61 7.61
N PHE A 242 18.78 2.29 7.57
CA PHE A 242 19.55 1.89 8.75
C PHE A 242 19.60 3.00 9.80
N LEU A 243 19.73 4.26 9.38
CA LEU A 243 19.68 5.43 10.26
C LEU A 243 18.27 5.64 10.84
N LEU A 244 17.22 5.64 10.02
CA LEU A 244 15.83 5.80 10.49
C LEU A 244 15.41 4.65 11.41
N SER A 245 15.79 3.42 11.06
CA SER A 245 15.55 2.23 11.87
C SER A 245 16.35 2.29 13.18
N GLY A 246 17.61 2.71 13.12
CA GLY A 246 18.48 2.90 14.28
C GLY A 246 17.97 3.97 15.24
N PHE A 247 17.55 5.13 14.72
CA PHE A 247 16.98 6.20 15.54
C PHE A 247 15.65 5.80 16.19
N LEU A 248 14.82 5.00 15.50
CA LEU A 248 13.61 4.48 16.10
C LEU A 248 13.91 3.41 17.15
N LEU A 249 14.86 2.51 16.90
CA LEU A 249 15.34 1.55 17.90
C LEU A 249 15.89 2.25 19.14
N ILE A 250 16.61 3.36 18.98
CA ILE A 250 17.06 4.22 20.07
C ILE A 250 15.86 4.84 20.79
N GLY A 251 14.84 5.34 20.07
CA GLY A 251 13.62 5.88 20.66
C GLY A 251 12.84 4.84 21.48
N ILE A 252 12.68 3.62 20.97
CA ILE A 252 12.07 2.50 21.69
C ILE A 252 12.92 2.13 22.90
N ALA A 253 14.24 2.00 22.74
CA ALA A 253 15.14 1.64 23.84
C ALA A 253 15.13 2.69 24.95
N LEU A 254 15.09 3.98 24.61
CA LEU A 254 14.96 5.08 25.57
C LEU A 254 13.59 5.05 26.25
N GLY A 255 12.50 4.81 25.52
CA GLY A 255 11.16 4.70 26.11
C GLY A 255 11.00 3.48 27.04
N LEU A 256 11.61 2.35 26.68
CA LEU A 256 11.66 1.17 27.53
C LEU A 256 12.54 1.40 28.78
N TYR A 257 13.64 2.15 28.63
CA TYR A 257 14.57 2.48 29.73
C TYR A 257 13.99 3.47 30.74
N THR A 258 13.18 4.44 30.29
CA THR A 258 12.58 5.45 31.18
C THR A 258 11.31 4.98 31.87
N SER A 259 10.72 3.87 31.43
CA SER A 259 9.51 3.32 32.03
C SER A 259 9.84 2.46 33.25
N SER A 260 9.12 2.68 34.35
CA SER A 260 9.20 1.87 35.56
C SER A 260 8.48 0.52 35.45
N LEU A 261 7.70 0.32 34.38
CA LEU A 261 7.01 -0.93 34.11
C LEU A 261 7.96 -1.94 33.48
N SER A 262 7.77 -3.23 33.78
CA SER A 262 8.54 -4.27 33.07
C SER A 262 8.24 -4.23 31.56
N VAL A 263 9.24 -4.49 30.73
CA VAL A 263 9.11 -4.53 29.26
C VAL A 263 7.95 -5.44 28.83
N LYS A 264 7.77 -6.56 29.53
CA LYS A 264 6.65 -7.47 29.31
C LYS A 264 5.30 -6.79 29.56
N GLN A 265 5.13 -6.11 30.70
CA GLN A 265 3.89 -5.36 30.98
C GLN A 265 3.64 -4.27 29.95
N GLN A 266 4.66 -3.55 29.50
CA GLN A 266 4.47 -2.49 28.49
C GLN A 266 3.99 -3.05 27.15
N PHE A 267 4.55 -4.18 26.70
CA PHE A 267 4.09 -4.84 25.49
C PHE A 267 2.71 -5.49 25.65
N ASP A 268 2.41 -6.04 26.84
CA ASP A 268 1.11 -6.60 27.15
C ASP A 268 0.02 -5.50 27.23
N PHE A 269 0.34 -4.29 27.70
CA PHE A 269 -0.59 -3.16 27.80
C PHE A 269 -0.78 -2.40 26.49
N TYR A 270 0.24 -2.33 25.63
CA TYR A 270 0.18 -1.51 24.41
C TYR A 270 0.69 -2.22 23.14
N PRO A 271 0.02 -3.29 22.68
CA PRO A 271 0.29 -3.89 21.36
C PRO A 271 0.25 -2.87 20.23
N ALA A 272 -0.63 -1.86 20.37
CA ALA A 272 -0.78 -0.74 19.44
C ALA A 272 0.49 0.14 19.33
N ILE A 273 1.31 0.25 20.38
CA ILE A 273 2.55 1.03 20.30
C ILE A 273 3.54 0.29 19.40
N LEU A 274 3.77 -1.00 19.64
CA LEU A 274 4.68 -1.80 18.81
C LEU A 274 4.25 -1.79 17.33
N SER A 275 2.95 -1.94 17.09
CA SER A 275 2.38 -1.97 15.75
C SER A 275 2.50 -0.61 15.05
N ASN A 276 2.16 0.50 15.72
CA ASN A 276 2.29 1.86 15.18
C ASN A 276 3.75 2.25 14.94
N THR A 277 4.66 1.83 15.83
CA THR A 277 6.10 2.06 15.68
C THR A 277 6.64 1.32 14.46
N LEU A 278 6.26 0.06 14.25
CA LEU A 278 6.60 -0.69 13.03
C LEU A 278 6.04 -0.01 11.78
N LEU A 279 4.79 0.46 11.83
CA LEU A 279 4.13 1.17 10.74
C LEU A 279 4.91 2.44 10.36
N LEU A 280 5.34 3.21 11.37
CA LEU A 280 6.14 4.41 11.19
C LEU A 280 7.49 4.09 10.53
N MET A 281 8.15 2.98 10.89
CA MET A 281 9.38 2.54 10.20
C MET A 281 9.14 2.32 8.70
N ILE A 282 8.06 1.60 8.39
CA ILE A 282 7.70 1.26 7.02
C ILE A 282 7.37 2.54 6.23
N SER A 283 6.61 3.46 6.82
CA SER A 283 6.28 4.75 6.21
C SER A 283 7.51 5.61 5.95
N LEU A 284 8.42 5.72 6.92
CA LEU A 284 9.66 6.49 6.79
C LEU A 284 10.61 5.87 5.75
N PHE A 285 10.70 4.54 5.70
CA PHE A 285 11.45 3.82 4.67
C PHE A 285 10.95 4.18 3.27
N PHE A 286 9.63 4.18 3.06
CA PHE A 286 9.05 4.52 1.78
C PHE A 286 9.18 5.99 1.41
N LEU A 287 8.95 6.90 2.36
CA LEU A 287 9.17 8.32 2.13
C LEU A 287 10.58 8.56 1.58
N ALA A 288 11.57 7.96 2.23
CA ALA A 288 12.97 7.99 1.79
C ALA A 288 13.14 7.37 0.40
N HIS A 289 12.55 6.20 0.16
CA HIS A 289 12.70 5.46 -1.09
C HIS A 289 12.05 6.16 -2.29
N PHE A 290 10.81 6.63 -2.14
CA PHE A 290 10.07 7.34 -3.17
C PHE A 290 10.66 8.72 -3.47
N THR A 291 11.02 9.51 -2.44
CA THR A 291 11.70 10.80 -2.64
C THR A 291 12.99 10.62 -3.47
N TYR A 292 13.70 9.51 -3.28
CA TYR A 292 14.89 9.20 -4.08
C TYR A 292 14.55 8.74 -5.50
N ALA A 293 13.53 7.88 -5.68
CA ALA A 293 13.06 7.44 -7.00
C ALA A 293 12.55 8.63 -7.86
N LEU A 294 11.84 9.58 -7.25
CA LEU A 294 11.41 10.83 -7.87
C LEU A 294 12.56 11.69 -8.37
N ARG A 295 13.66 11.71 -7.62
CA ARG A 295 14.86 12.47 -8.00
C ARG A 295 15.57 11.86 -9.20
N ALA A 296 15.46 10.54 -9.36
CA ALA A 296 16.16 9.77 -10.36
C ALA A 296 15.49 9.77 -11.72
N HIS A 297 14.19 9.52 -11.73
CA HIS A 297 13.38 9.60 -12.92
C HIS A 297 12.76 10.99 -12.94
N LYS A 298 13.20 11.87 -13.84
CA LYS A 298 12.51 13.15 -14.17
C LYS A 298 11.12 12.91 -14.80
N ASN A 299 10.42 11.85 -14.39
CA ASN A 299 9.22 11.36 -15.00
C ASN A 299 8.04 11.63 -14.07
N GLN A 300 7.04 12.36 -14.56
CA GLN A 300 5.91 12.85 -13.79
C GLN A 300 5.05 11.72 -13.20
N ASP A 301 5.07 10.53 -13.81
CA ASP A 301 4.34 9.35 -13.33
C ASP A 301 4.81 8.89 -11.93
N ALA A 302 6.10 9.05 -11.62
CA ALA A 302 6.64 8.67 -10.31
C ALA A 302 6.08 9.54 -9.17
N ILE A 303 5.72 10.80 -9.46
CA ILE A 303 5.10 11.75 -8.52
C ILE A 303 3.71 11.27 -8.12
N ALA A 304 2.94 10.76 -9.08
CA ALA A 304 1.61 10.20 -8.82
C ALA A 304 1.66 8.97 -7.90
N TYR A 305 2.60 8.04 -8.11
CA TYR A 305 2.77 6.87 -7.23
C TYR A 305 3.20 7.25 -5.81
N THR A 306 4.02 8.29 -5.67
CA THR A 306 4.50 8.80 -4.36
C THR A 306 3.37 9.47 -3.59
N LEU A 307 2.59 10.34 -4.24
CA LEU A 307 1.40 10.96 -3.65
C LEU A 307 0.35 9.91 -3.25
N LEU A 308 0.14 8.89 -4.08
CA LEU A 308 -0.82 7.82 -3.78
C LEU A 308 -0.38 7.00 -2.55
N ALA A 309 0.90 6.65 -2.44
CA ALA A 309 1.45 5.95 -1.27
C ALA A 309 1.35 6.79 0.02
N MET A 310 1.56 8.11 -0.08
CA MET A 310 1.45 9.03 1.06
C MET A 310 0.02 9.27 1.52
N ILE A 311 -0.89 9.49 0.58
CA ILE A 311 -2.33 9.62 0.87
C ILE A 311 -2.80 8.33 1.56
N TYR A 312 -2.35 7.17 1.08
CA TYR A 312 -2.71 5.87 1.66
C TYR A 312 -2.21 5.68 3.10
N VAL A 313 -0.95 6.06 3.40
CA VAL A 313 -0.40 6.07 4.76
C VAL A 313 -1.13 7.04 5.69
N SER A 314 -1.64 8.15 5.14
CA SER A 314 -2.32 9.19 5.92
C SER A 314 -3.78 8.88 6.25
N VAL A 315 -4.46 8.09 5.41
CA VAL A 315 -5.87 7.73 5.61
C VAL A 315 -6.03 6.68 6.72
N SER A 316 -4.98 5.91 7.04
CA SER A 316 -5.03 4.88 8.09
C SER A 316 -5.01 5.41 9.54
N ASN A 317 -4.84 6.71 9.80
CA ASN A 317 -4.90 7.24 11.17
C ASN A 317 -5.22 8.75 11.22
N VAL A 318 -6.39 9.13 11.73
CA VAL A 318 -6.82 10.55 11.85
C VAL A 318 -5.88 11.38 12.76
N LYS A 319 -5.22 10.73 13.74
CA LYS A 319 -4.19 11.36 14.58
C LYS A 319 -2.86 11.62 13.84
N LEU A 320 -2.65 11.04 12.66
CA LEU A 320 -1.47 11.22 11.82
C LEU A 320 -1.52 12.47 10.92
N THR A 321 -2.63 13.24 10.94
CA THR A 321 -2.77 14.47 10.14
C THR A 321 -1.62 15.45 10.40
N PHE A 322 -1.11 15.54 11.63
CA PHE A 322 0.08 16.32 11.96
C PHE A 322 1.35 15.76 11.32
N LEU A 323 1.54 14.44 11.36
CA LEU A 323 2.67 13.77 10.71
C LEU A 323 2.60 13.92 9.18
N LEU A 324 1.39 13.91 8.60
CA LEU A 324 1.14 14.18 7.19
C LEU A 324 1.55 15.62 6.84
N ILE A 325 1.13 16.61 7.63
CA ILE A 325 1.50 18.01 7.41
C ILE A 325 3.02 18.18 7.51
N VAL A 326 3.65 17.59 8.53
CA VAL A 326 5.12 17.62 8.70
C VAL A 326 5.82 16.90 7.54
N THR A 327 5.31 15.75 7.10
CA THR A 327 5.89 14.97 6.01
C THR A 327 5.73 15.67 4.66
N LEU A 328 4.57 16.27 4.38
CA LEU A 328 4.31 17.06 3.18
C LEU A 328 5.15 18.35 3.17
N ALA A 329 5.34 18.98 4.33
CA ALA A 329 6.24 20.13 4.47
C ALA A 329 7.70 19.72 4.22
N CYS A 330 8.17 18.63 4.85
CA CYS A 330 9.51 18.09 4.63
C CYS A 330 9.73 17.67 3.16
N LEU A 331 8.72 17.09 2.51
CA LEU A 331 8.79 16.68 1.11
C LEU A 331 8.83 17.90 0.18
N GLY A 332 7.92 18.87 0.36
CA GLY A 332 7.92 20.12 -0.39
C GLY A 332 9.25 20.86 -0.28
N LEU A 333 9.85 20.85 0.92
CA LEU A 333 11.18 21.42 1.17
C LEU A 333 12.32 20.59 0.58
N SER A 334 12.21 19.25 0.55
CA SER A 334 13.22 18.34 -0.02
C SER A 334 13.25 18.33 -1.56
N ILE A 335 12.11 18.51 -2.20
CA ILE A 335 11.98 18.63 -3.66
C ILE A 335 12.59 19.96 -4.13
N TRP A 336 12.60 20.98 -3.26
CA TRP A 336 12.99 22.34 -3.61
C TRP A 336 14.48 22.68 -3.39
N TYR A 337 15.26 21.91 -2.60
CA TYR A 337 16.59 22.35 -2.14
C TYR A 337 17.71 21.29 -2.11
N ASN A 338 18.97 21.76 -2.28
CA ASN A 338 20.15 20.92 -2.58
C ASN A 338 20.92 20.38 -1.33
N ARG A 339 21.83 19.43 -1.61
CA ARG A 339 22.46 18.36 -0.78
C ARG A 339 22.80 18.54 0.71
N LEU A 340 23.03 19.72 1.28
CA LEU A 340 23.49 19.85 2.69
C LEU A 340 22.33 20.09 3.69
N ALA A 341 21.22 20.66 3.23
CA ALA A 341 20.07 21.00 4.07
C ALA A 341 19.18 19.78 4.40
N GLY A 342 19.17 18.73 3.57
CA GLY A 342 18.35 17.53 3.82
C GLY A 342 18.72 16.79 5.12
N MET A 343 19.98 16.88 5.54
CA MET A 343 20.44 16.31 6.81
C MET A 343 19.98 17.14 8.01
N ILE A 344 20.04 18.47 7.89
CA ILE A 344 19.56 19.42 8.91
C ILE A 344 18.03 19.35 9.01
N LEU A 345 17.31 19.26 7.88
CA LEU A 345 15.85 19.10 7.86
C LEU A 345 15.40 17.73 8.35
N GLY A 346 16.17 16.66 8.14
CA GLY A 346 15.91 15.37 8.79
C GLY A 346 15.97 15.47 10.31
N CYS A 347 16.92 16.25 10.84
CA CYS A 347 17.02 16.52 12.27
C CYS A 347 15.87 17.40 12.78
N VAL A 348 15.44 18.42 12.01
CA VAL A 348 14.30 19.29 12.37
C VAL A 348 12.97 18.53 12.29
N GLY A 349 12.76 17.70 11.26
CA GLY A 349 11.60 16.83 11.14
C GLY A 349 11.54 15.80 12.27
N PHE A 350 12.69 15.27 12.69
CA PHE A 350 12.79 14.40 13.86
C PHE A 350 12.45 15.13 15.17
N VAL A 351 12.93 16.35 15.39
CA VAL A 351 12.58 17.16 16.58
C VAL A 351 11.08 17.47 16.60
N LEU A 352 10.47 17.80 15.46
CA LEU A 352 9.03 18.07 15.36
C LEU A 352 8.19 16.80 15.55
N MET A 353 8.69 15.65 15.08
CA MET A 353 8.06 14.35 15.29
C MET A 353 8.15 13.89 16.75
N LEU A 354 9.29 14.11 17.40
CA LEU A 354 9.49 13.86 18.84
C LEU A 354 8.59 14.78 19.68
N LEU A 355 8.50 16.07 19.32
CA LEU A 355 7.57 17.01 19.96
C LEU A 355 6.11 16.62 19.75
N GLY A 356 5.74 16.17 18.56
CA GLY A 356 4.39 15.66 18.28
C GLY A 356 4.07 14.39 19.07
N TYR A 357 5.03 13.48 19.21
CA TYR A 357 4.91 12.27 20.03
C TYR A 357 4.73 12.63 21.52
N LEU A 358 5.54 13.55 22.05
CA LEU A 358 5.42 14.04 23.43
C LEU A 358 4.09 14.78 23.68
N LEU A 359 3.60 15.56 22.71
CA LEU A 359 2.31 16.25 22.77
C LEU A 359 1.10 15.30 22.76
N ILE A 360 1.23 14.11 22.18
CA ILE A 360 0.16 13.11 22.09
C ILE A 360 0.14 12.21 23.33
N HIS A 361 1.27 12.05 24.01
CA HIS A 361 1.43 11.04 25.07
C HIS A 361 1.28 11.57 26.51
N GLU A 362 1.34 12.88 26.76
CA GLU A 362 1.19 13.43 28.11
C GLU A 362 -0.07 14.29 28.29
N ASN A 363 -1.04 13.75 29.05
CA ASN A 363 -2.12 14.52 29.69
C ASN A 363 -1.62 15.29 30.94
N VAL A 364 -0.33 15.56 31.05
CA VAL A 364 0.30 16.17 32.23
C VAL A 364 1.27 17.24 31.73
N TYR A 365 1.13 18.46 32.25
CA TYR A 365 1.79 19.71 31.87
C TYR A 365 1.09 20.58 30.80
N LEU A 366 0.53 21.69 31.29
CA LEU A 366 0.20 22.90 30.54
C LEU A 366 1.44 23.41 29.81
N PHE A 367 1.63 22.98 28.56
CA PHE A 367 2.70 23.51 27.72
C PHE A 367 2.35 24.94 27.26
N PRO A 368 3.27 25.91 27.31
CA PRO A 368 2.91 27.31 27.17
C PRO A 368 2.64 27.68 25.71
N LYS A 369 1.54 28.42 25.46
CA LYS A 369 1.12 28.91 24.13
C LYS A 369 2.22 29.75 23.44
N GLU A 370 3.19 30.27 24.19
CA GLU A 370 4.29 31.07 23.65
C GLU A 370 5.21 30.28 22.69
N LEU A 371 5.34 28.96 22.83
CA LEU A 371 6.19 28.14 21.95
C LEU A 371 5.59 27.88 20.57
N MET A 372 4.25 27.81 20.48
CA MET A 372 3.54 27.85 19.19
C MET A 372 3.78 29.19 18.49
N GLY A 373 3.80 30.28 19.26
CA GLY A 373 4.19 31.61 18.78
C GLY A 373 5.61 31.63 18.20
N ILE A 374 6.58 31.02 18.88
CA ILE A 374 7.97 30.96 18.40
C ILE A 374 8.08 30.18 17.08
N SER A 375 7.39 29.05 16.93
CA SER A 375 7.38 28.29 15.67
C SER A 375 6.74 29.05 14.51
N GLY A 376 5.66 29.81 14.79
CA GLY A 376 5.02 30.69 13.82
C GLY A 376 5.91 31.88 13.43
N VAL A 377 6.60 32.49 14.41
CA VAL A 377 7.54 33.59 14.17
C VAL A 377 8.72 33.13 13.33
N ILE A 378 9.27 31.94 13.59
CA ILE A 378 10.35 31.36 12.77
C ILE A 378 9.89 31.13 11.32
N ALA A 379 8.66 30.62 11.13
CA ALA A 379 8.10 30.43 9.79
C ALA A 379 7.86 31.76 9.05
N ILE A 380 7.39 32.79 9.75
CA ILE A 380 7.17 34.13 9.18
C ILE A 380 8.49 34.80 8.83
N VAL A 381 9.50 34.74 9.70
CA VAL A 381 10.83 35.30 9.46
C VAL A 381 11.51 34.60 8.29
N ALA A 382 11.42 33.26 8.21
CA ALA A 382 11.94 32.51 7.07
C ALA A 382 11.26 32.91 5.74
N THR A 383 9.95 33.16 5.77
CA THR A 383 9.18 33.61 4.60
C THR A 383 9.53 35.04 4.18
N ALA A 384 9.72 35.94 5.16
CA ALA A 384 10.10 37.33 4.92
C ALA A 384 11.51 37.46 4.33
N ILE A 385 12.49 36.71 4.85
CA ILE A 385 13.86 36.66 4.33
C ILE A 385 13.87 36.16 2.87
N ASN A 386 13.04 35.15 2.57
CA ASN A 386 12.93 34.59 1.22
C ASN A 386 12.31 35.59 0.22
N THR A 387 11.28 36.33 0.66
CA THR A 387 10.61 37.36 -0.15
C THR A 387 11.53 38.54 -0.46
N TYR A 388 12.37 38.96 0.51
CA TYR A 388 13.37 40.00 0.32
C TYR A 388 14.44 39.57 -0.69
N ARG A 389 14.91 38.32 -0.62
CA ARG A 389 15.94 37.79 -1.52
C ARG A 389 15.48 37.69 -2.98
N LEU A 390 14.23 37.30 -3.22
CA LEU A 390 13.66 37.26 -4.58
C LEU A 390 13.61 38.66 -5.21
N LYS A 391 13.21 39.68 -4.44
CA LYS A 391 13.23 41.09 -4.90
C LYS A 391 14.64 41.62 -5.19
N CYS A 392 15.67 41.07 -4.55
CA CYS A 392 17.06 41.44 -4.84
C CYS A 392 17.61 40.73 -6.09
N LEU A 393 17.14 39.52 -6.40
CA LEU A 393 17.57 38.75 -7.57
C LEU A 393 16.93 39.26 -8.87
N ASP A 394 15.69 39.76 -8.82
CA ASP A 394 15.03 40.39 -9.98
C ASP A 394 15.70 41.71 -10.42
N LYS A 395 16.56 42.30 -9.59
CA LYS A 395 17.32 43.51 -9.92
C LYS A 395 18.67 43.23 -10.59
N VAL A 396 19.10 41.98 -10.69
CA VAL A 396 20.32 41.61 -11.41
C VAL A 396 19.93 41.23 -12.84
N ALA A 397 19.75 42.26 -13.67
CA ALA A 397 19.37 42.12 -15.08
C ALA A 397 20.41 41.29 -15.87
N ILE A 398 19.89 40.38 -16.69
CA ILE A 398 20.61 39.58 -17.68
C ILE A 398 21.01 40.50 -18.85
N PRO A 399 22.28 40.54 -19.30
CA PRO A 399 22.67 41.33 -20.46
C PRO A 399 22.05 40.78 -21.75
N HIS A 400 21.68 41.69 -22.66
CA HIS A 400 20.97 41.43 -23.92
C HIS A 400 21.56 40.27 -24.75
N PRO A 401 20.71 39.50 -25.47
CA PRO A 401 21.17 38.42 -26.34
C PRO A 401 21.99 38.96 -27.52
N LEU A 402 23.11 38.30 -27.79
CA LEU A 402 23.98 38.57 -28.94
C LEU A 402 23.25 38.32 -30.28
N PRO A 403 23.61 39.03 -31.35
CA PRO A 403 22.94 38.92 -32.65
C PRO A 403 23.13 37.53 -33.26
N VAL A 404 22.04 37.05 -33.85
CA VAL A 404 21.94 35.76 -34.54
C VAL A 404 22.78 35.80 -35.82
N VAL A 405 23.77 34.92 -35.93
CA VAL A 405 24.54 34.71 -37.16
C VAL A 405 23.76 33.80 -38.09
N GLU A 406 23.36 34.30 -39.26
CA GLU A 406 22.69 33.53 -40.30
C GLU A 406 23.62 32.46 -40.88
N SER A 407 23.20 31.19 -40.80
CA SER A 407 23.92 30.05 -41.38
C SER A 407 23.52 29.82 -42.83
N HIS A 408 24.50 29.85 -43.74
CA HIS A 408 24.36 29.51 -45.16
C HIS A 408 23.84 28.08 -45.43
N PRO A 409 23.14 27.84 -46.55
CA PRO A 409 22.62 26.53 -46.92
C PRO A 409 23.71 25.61 -47.48
N LEU A 410 23.92 24.46 -46.83
CA LEU A 410 24.79 23.38 -47.30
C LEU A 410 24.10 22.54 -48.39
N LYS A 411 24.83 22.35 -49.49
CA LYS A 411 24.46 21.60 -50.70
C LYS A 411 24.10 20.14 -50.42
N GLN A 412 23.06 19.67 -51.11
CA GLN A 412 22.65 18.27 -51.23
C GLN A 412 23.81 17.39 -51.73
N GLY A 413 24.06 16.27 -51.04
CA GLY A 413 25.08 15.30 -51.40
C GLY A 413 24.67 13.85 -51.08
N LYS A 414 24.44 13.09 -52.15
CA LYS A 414 24.53 11.62 -52.33
C LYS A 414 23.72 10.69 -51.41
N GLN A 415 22.72 10.07 -52.03
CA GLN A 415 22.17 8.77 -51.66
C GLN A 415 23.29 7.71 -51.63
N LEU A 416 23.45 7.04 -50.50
CA LEU A 416 24.25 5.82 -50.37
C LEU A 416 23.30 4.62 -50.45
N HIS A 417 23.45 3.82 -51.51
CA HIS A 417 22.93 2.46 -51.60
C HIS A 417 23.57 1.60 -50.51
N LEU A 418 22.75 0.92 -49.71
CA LEU A 418 23.19 -0.11 -48.76
C LEU A 418 22.73 -1.47 -49.29
N GLU A 419 23.66 -2.19 -49.91
CA GLU A 419 23.54 -3.60 -50.26
C GLU A 419 23.81 -4.48 -49.02
N ILE A 420 22.86 -5.39 -48.77
CA ILE A 420 23.01 -6.82 -48.46
C ILE A 420 24.24 -7.25 -47.63
N PHE A 421 23.96 -7.79 -46.43
CA PHE A 421 24.68 -8.97 -45.94
C PHE A 421 23.71 -9.94 -45.24
N HIS A 422 23.38 -11.02 -45.94
CA HIS A 422 22.94 -12.27 -45.33
C HIS A 422 24.11 -12.87 -44.55
N ARG A 423 23.89 -13.24 -43.29
CA ARG A 423 24.73 -14.22 -42.59
C ARG A 423 23.85 -15.39 -42.16
N ASN A 424 24.21 -16.55 -42.69
CA ASN A 424 23.85 -17.86 -42.16
C ASN A 424 24.62 -18.09 -40.86
N GLU A 425 23.90 -18.46 -39.80
CA GLU A 425 24.17 -19.57 -38.87
C GLU A 425 23.04 -19.67 -37.85
#